data_AF-R7S1V8-F1
#
_entry.id   AF-R7S1V8-F1
#
_cell.length_a   1.000
_cell.length_b   1.000
_cell.length_c   1.000
_cell.angle_alpha   90.00
_cell.angle_beta   90.00
_cell.angle_gamma   90.00
#
_symmetry.space_group_name_H-M   'P 1'
#
loop_
_entity.id
_entity.type
_entity.pdbx_description
1 polymer ?
#
loop_
_entity_poly.entity_id
_entity_poly.type
_entity_poly.pdbx_seq_one_letter_code
_entity_poly.pdbx_strand_id
1 'polypeptide(L)'
;MASKNKARAAGVSASSFTDLQAELARKKEAFAKAKAAGQTATASSPIFGGEKKATSKPTVWARQNKGVKNRAARDLEIEAVSKPTLKSARAVLERKAKIYEKLQKGKTGGLTEAQYNSLLVDFDSKVQDVYESDSDDVDESVTVPRPPPGAEGDSLVEHEDEFERTRMIPRSELPSTSRSSGLNDTEDPLVEYEDEFGRMRTARRSEVPRDLLPKPKPEEIPDDDSVLYNPTHHFPVYQPDPDRVAAIEKELAEANAPLNVHYDAAREVRAKGAGFYQFSADEETRRRQMEELKQTRLETERARREAGAVDLKPGETEGLRDEEGEGEGLKRSRAMEKRKRELEERRRLLDAKRRKVKSGPAVGDEPVMASMPSESSTQQPVALAQAQIDPFAALEAQVSSTQPRPVSAADDFLAQLERDVLGGKT
;
A
#
# COMPACT_ATOMS: atom_id res chain seq x y z
N MET A 1 69.45 -47.19 -51.57
CA MET A 1 68.81 -46.07 -50.83
C MET A 1 68.32 -46.60 -49.49
N ALA A 2 69.03 -46.31 -48.40
CA ALA A 2 68.67 -46.74 -47.05
C ALA A 2 68.35 -45.50 -46.20
N SER A 3 67.16 -45.42 -45.62
CA SER A 3 66.81 -44.40 -44.63
C SER A 3 67.24 -44.88 -43.24
N LYS A 4 68.35 -44.33 -42.75
CA LYS A 4 68.75 -44.39 -41.34
C LYS A 4 68.15 -43.17 -40.65
N ASN A 5 67.36 -43.37 -39.60
CA ASN A 5 67.38 -42.57 -38.36
C ASN A 5 66.36 -43.13 -37.35
N LYS A 6 66.77 -44.17 -36.64
CA LYS A 6 66.14 -44.64 -35.40
C LYS A 6 67.26 -44.92 -34.39
N ALA A 7 67.58 -43.92 -33.57
CA ALA A 7 68.17 -44.06 -32.23
C ALA A 7 68.75 -42.70 -31.76
N ARG A 8 68.02 -42.01 -30.89
CA ARG A 8 68.61 -41.21 -29.81
C ARG A 8 67.91 -41.60 -28.52
N ALA A 9 68.25 -42.79 -28.04
CA ALA A 9 67.91 -43.24 -26.70
C ALA A 9 69.09 -42.86 -25.77
N ALA A 10 68.75 -42.23 -24.65
CA ALA A 10 69.60 -42.04 -23.47
C ALA A 10 71.01 -41.47 -23.73
N GLY A 11 71.09 -40.24 -24.26
CA GLY A 11 72.33 -39.47 -24.28
C GLY A 11 72.66 -38.90 -22.90
N VAL A 12 73.32 -39.69 -22.05
CA VAL A 12 73.91 -39.19 -20.80
C VAL A 12 75.34 -38.72 -21.09
N SER A 13 75.54 -37.41 -21.20
CA SER A 13 76.86 -36.75 -21.32
C SER A 13 76.91 -35.57 -20.34
N ALA A 14 78.04 -34.90 -20.09
CA ALA A 14 78.14 -33.89 -19.00
C ALA A 14 77.17 -32.69 -19.08
N SER A 15 76.45 -32.49 -20.19
CA SER A 15 75.28 -31.58 -20.30
C SER A 15 73.97 -32.14 -19.71
N SER A 16 73.99 -33.39 -19.25
CA SER A 16 72.84 -34.13 -18.69
C SER A 16 72.49 -33.69 -17.29
N PHE A 17 73.38 -33.02 -16.54
CA PHE A 17 72.99 -32.46 -15.25
C PHE A 17 72.00 -31.31 -15.43
N THR A 18 72.29 -30.38 -16.36
CA THR A 18 71.38 -29.28 -16.68
C THR A 18 70.10 -29.77 -17.36
N ASP A 19 70.18 -30.81 -18.19
CA ASP A 19 69.01 -31.40 -18.84
C ASP A 19 68.10 -32.15 -17.84
N LEU A 20 68.69 -32.88 -16.89
CA LEU A 20 67.96 -33.52 -15.78
C LEU A 20 67.37 -32.47 -14.84
N GLN A 21 68.09 -31.37 -14.57
CA GLN A 21 67.56 -30.23 -13.82
C GLN A 21 66.39 -29.57 -14.56
N ALA A 22 66.47 -29.43 -15.88
CA ALA A 22 65.39 -28.91 -16.72
C ALA A 22 64.19 -29.88 -16.75
N GLU A 23 64.40 -31.19 -16.85
CA GLU A 23 63.33 -32.19 -16.75
C GLU A 23 62.68 -32.19 -15.36
N LEU A 24 63.46 -32.10 -14.27
CA LEU A 24 62.92 -31.98 -12.92
C LEU A 24 62.12 -30.68 -12.74
N ALA A 25 62.61 -29.56 -13.27
CA ALA A 25 61.88 -28.30 -13.26
C ALA A 25 60.55 -28.43 -14.03
N ARG A 26 60.57 -28.99 -15.26
CA ARG A 26 59.35 -29.25 -16.05
C ARG A 26 58.37 -30.17 -15.33
N LYS A 27 58.85 -31.22 -14.65
CA LYS A 27 58.00 -32.13 -13.86
C LYS A 27 57.44 -31.46 -12.61
N LYS A 28 58.22 -30.61 -11.94
CA LYS A 28 57.77 -29.81 -10.79
C LYS A 28 56.72 -28.77 -11.20
N GLU A 29 56.93 -28.07 -12.32
CA GLU A 29 55.95 -27.14 -12.88
C GLU A 29 54.68 -27.86 -13.33
N ALA A 30 54.80 -29.00 -14.00
CA ALA A 30 53.65 -29.83 -14.38
C ALA A 30 52.89 -30.31 -13.13
N PHE A 31 53.59 -30.69 -12.06
CA PHE A 31 52.97 -31.08 -10.80
C PHE A 31 52.31 -29.89 -10.09
N ALA A 32 52.94 -28.72 -10.07
CA ALA A 32 52.37 -27.50 -9.52
C ALA A 32 51.12 -27.05 -10.30
N LYS A 33 51.16 -27.15 -11.62
CA LYS A 33 50.02 -26.86 -12.51
C LYS A 33 48.89 -27.87 -12.33
N ALA A 34 49.19 -29.15 -12.19
CA ALA A 34 48.22 -30.19 -11.86
C ALA A 34 47.60 -29.98 -10.47
N LYS A 35 48.39 -29.52 -9.49
CA LYS A 35 47.93 -29.15 -8.15
C LYS A 35 47.02 -27.92 -8.17
N ALA A 36 47.39 -26.88 -8.91
CA ALA A 36 46.55 -25.69 -9.10
C ALA A 36 45.24 -26.00 -9.85
N ALA A 37 45.28 -26.94 -10.80
CA ALA A 37 44.11 -27.44 -11.51
C ALA A 37 43.26 -28.44 -10.69
N GLY A 38 43.58 -28.68 -9.41
CA GLY A 38 42.85 -29.59 -8.54
C GLY A 38 42.97 -31.07 -8.92
N GLN A 39 43.91 -31.43 -9.81
CA GLN A 39 44.18 -32.82 -10.22
C GLN A 39 45.18 -33.53 -9.29
N THR A 40 45.36 -33.04 -8.06
CA THR A 40 46.05 -33.81 -7.03
C THR A 40 45.12 -34.86 -6.47
N ALA A 41 45.48 -36.11 -6.74
CA ALA A 41 45.07 -37.32 -6.07
C ALA A 41 44.51 -37.06 -4.65
N THR A 42 43.19 -37.02 -4.56
CA THR A 42 42.49 -37.43 -3.35
C THR A 42 43.03 -38.80 -2.96
N ALA A 43 43.59 -38.90 -1.77
CA ALA A 43 44.17 -40.11 -1.21
C ALA A 43 43.20 -41.30 -1.31
N SER A 44 43.44 -42.24 -2.24
CA SER A 44 43.03 -43.65 -2.19
C SER A 44 43.15 -44.38 -3.56
N SER A 45 44.27 -44.25 -4.28
CA SER A 45 44.55 -45.20 -5.36
C SER A 45 46.01 -45.63 -5.35
N PRO A 46 46.32 -46.90 -5.02
CA PRO A 46 47.67 -47.40 -5.09
C PRO A 46 48.06 -47.53 -6.57
N ILE A 47 49.26 -47.05 -6.88
CA ILE A 47 49.91 -47.22 -8.16
C ILE A 47 50.41 -48.66 -8.20
N PHE A 48 49.57 -49.59 -8.66
CA PHE A 48 50.01 -50.91 -9.11
C PHE A 48 49.47 -51.15 -10.51
N GLY A 49 50.35 -51.60 -11.41
CA GLY A 49 50.17 -51.57 -12.85
C GLY A 49 48.85 -52.15 -13.34
N GLY A 50 48.17 -51.39 -14.20
CA GLY A 50 46.93 -51.79 -14.85
C GLY A 50 46.26 -50.59 -15.50
N GLU A 51 45.86 -50.77 -16.75
CA GLU A 51 45.37 -49.74 -17.67
C GLU A 51 44.27 -48.83 -17.09
N LYS A 52 44.28 -47.57 -17.56
CA LYS A 52 43.29 -46.54 -17.20
C LYS A 52 41.88 -47.02 -17.59
N LYS A 53 41.11 -47.55 -16.64
CA LYS A 53 39.68 -47.78 -16.85
C LYS A 53 38.98 -46.42 -16.87
N ALA A 54 38.44 -46.07 -18.03
CA ALA A 54 37.55 -44.93 -18.18
C ALA A 54 36.30 -45.13 -17.30
N THR A 55 35.99 -44.09 -16.50
CA THR A 55 34.68 -43.84 -15.89
C THR A 55 34.15 -44.90 -14.91
N SER A 56 34.71 -44.97 -13.69
CA SER A 56 33.93 -45.49 -12.57
C SER A 56 32.81 -44.50 -12.26
N LYS A 57 31.55 -44.93 -12.30
CA LYS A 57 30.41 -44.13 -11.83
C LYS A 57 30.74 -43.62 -10.42
N PRO A 58 30.44 -42.35 -10.10
CA PRO A 58 30.75 -41.80 -8.79
C PRO A 58 30.13 -42.66 -7.69
N THR A 59 30.92 -42.95 -6.66
CA THR A 59 30.50 -43.66 -5.46
C THR A 59 29.22 -43.04 -4.89
N VAL A 60 28.39 -43.80 -4.18
CA VAL A 60 27.09 -43.33 -3.65
C VAL A 60 27.22 -42.02 -2.87
N TRP A 61 28.31 -41.82 -2.13
CA TRP A 61 28.62 -40.58 -1.40
C TRP A 61 29.00 -39.38 -2.30
N ALA A 62 29.38 -39.61 -3.55
CA ALA A 62 29.64 -38.59 -4.56
C ALA A 62 28.41 -38.29 -5.44
N ARG A 63 27.28 -38.99 -5.24
CA ARG A 63 26.01 -38.68 -5.91
C ARG A 63 25.37 -37.48 -5.23
N GLN A 64 25.49 -36.31 -5.84
CA GLN A 64 24.82 -35.09 -5.37
C GLN A 64 23.28 -35.25 -5.45
N ASN A 65 22.57 -34.71 -4.47
CA ASN A 65 21.11 -34.74 -4.44
C ASN A 65 20.51 -34.08 -5.70
N LYS A 66 19.45 -34.70 -6.24
CA LYS A 66 18.76 -34.22 -7.46
C LYS A 66 18.28 -32.78 -7.24
N GLY A 67 18.72 -31.86 -8.11
CA GLY A 67 18.31 -30.46 -8.06
C GLY A 67 19.21 -29.51 -7.27
N VAL A 68 20.23 -29.99 -6.55
CA VAL A 68 21.17 -29.07 -5.84
C VAL A 68 21.97 -28.23 -6.82
N LYS A 69 22.39 -28.79 -7.96
CA LYS A 69 23.04 -28.00 -9.02
C LYS A 69 22.12 -26.94 -9.60
N ASN A 70 20.85 -27.26 -9.79
CA ASN A 70 19.86 -26.31 -10.31
C ASN A 70 19.52 -25.21 -9.29
N ARG A 71 19.52 -25.54 -7.99
CA ARG A 71 19.37 -24.57 -6.90
C ARG A 71 20.58 -23.64 -6.83
N ALA A 72 21.79 -24.19 -6.81
CA ALA A 72 23.02 -23.42 -6.83
C ALA A 72 23.15 -22.53 -8.08
N ALA A 73 22.74 -23.02 -9.25
CA ALA A 73 22.70 -22.22 -10.48
C ALA A 73 21.69 -21.06 -10.38
N ARG A 74 20.50 -21.32 -9.82
CA ARG A 74 19.49 -20.29 -9.58
C ARG A 74 19.94 -19.26 -8.54
N ASP A 75 20.63 -19.68 -7.48
CA ASP A 75 21.16 -18.77 -6.46
C ASP A 75 22.24 -17.85 -7.07
N LEU A 76 23.12 -18.39 -7.91
CA LEU A 76 24.11 -17.60 -8.66
C LEU A 76 23.45 -16.63 -9.67
N GLU A 77 22.37 -17.04 -10.32
CA GLU A 77 21.61 -16.20 -11.25
C GLU A 77 20.91 -15.04 -10.51
N ILE A 78 20.30 -15.29 -9.35
CA ILE A 78 19.69 -14.25 -8.50
C ILE A 78 20.73 -13.24 -8.03
N GLU A 79 21.90 -13.70 -7.57
CA GLU A 79 23.01 -12.80 -7.22
C GLU A 79 23.56 -12.04 -8.43
N ALA A 80 23.60 -12.67 -9.61
CA ALA A 80 24.06 -12.04 -10.82
C ALA A 80 23.05 -11.03 -11.39
N VAL A 81 21.78 -11.10 -11.01
CA VAL A 81 20.74 -10.09 -11.36
C VAL A 81 20.73 -8.93 -10.35
N SER A 82 21.10 -9.15 -9.08
CA SER A 82 21.22 -8.08 -8.08
C SER A 82 22.55 -7.30 -8.16
N LYS A 83 23.64 -7.94 -8.57
CA LYS A 83 24.94 -7.27 -8.80
C LYS A 83 24.94 -6.17 -9.87
N PRO A 84 24.26 -6.28 -11.03
CA PRO A 84 24.24 -5.23 -12.05
C PRO A 84 23.44 -4.01 -11.59
N THR A 85 22.42 -4.16 -10.74
CA THR A 85 21.71 -3.01 -10.16
C THR A 85 22.60 -2.28 -9.16
N LEU A 86 23.36 -2.98 -8.31
CA LEU A 86 24.30 -2.34 -7.38
C LEU A 86 25.52 -1.72 -8.08
N LYS A 87 26.11 -2.41 -9.06
CA LYS A 87 27.25 -1.86 -9.83
C LYS A 87 26.86 -0.67 -10.69
N SER A 88 25.68 -0.71 -11.33
CA SER A 88 25.16 0.43 -12.09
C SER A 88 24.80 1.60 -11.18
N ALA A 89 24.14 1.34 -10.04
CA ALA A 89 23.85 2.37 -9.04
C ALA A 89 25.14 3.02 -8.51
N ARG A 90 26.16 2.21 -8.17
CA ARG A 90 27.47 2.70 -7.74
C ARG A 90 28.14 3.54 -8.83
N ALA A 91 28.12 3.09 -10.08
CA ALA A 91 28.68 3.85 -11.19
C ALA A 91 27.96 5.20 -11.40
N VAL A 92 26.63 5.25 -11.21
CA VAL A 92 25.86 6.50 -11.26
C VAL A 92 26.22 7.41 -10.10
N LEU A 93 26.34 6.88 -8.88
CA LEU A 93 26.73 7.65 -7.71
C LEU A 93 28.15 8.21 -7.85
N GLU A 94 29.10 7.41 -8.35
CA GLU A 94 30.47 7.86 -8.63
C GLU A 94 30.51 8.95 -9.71
N ARG A 95 29.65 8.87 -10.74
CA ARG A 95 29.51 9.94 -11.74
C ARG A 95 28.95 11.22 -11.12
N LYS A 96 27.90 11.11 -10.30
CA LYS A 96 27.31 12.25 -9.58
C LYS A 96 28.33 12.89 -8.65
N ALA A 97 29.01 12.11 -7.81
CA ALA A 97 30.05 12.61 -6.90
C ALA A 97 31.13 13.40 -7.65
N LYS A 98 31.60 12.89 -8.80
CA LYS A 98 32.55 13.61 -9.66
C LYS A 98 32.00 14.92 -10.23
N ILE A 99 30.69 15.03 -10.47
CA ILE A 99 30.05 16.27 -10.92
C ILE A 99 29.99 17.25 -9.74
N TYR A 100 29.55 16.81 -8.55
CA TYR A 100 29.51 17.64 -7.35
C TYR A 100 30.89 18.17 -6.95
N GLU A 101 31.93 17.34 -6.97
CA GLU A 101 33.31 17.80 -6.71
C GLU A 101 33.78 18.85 -7.73
N LYS A 102 33.34 18.76 -8.98
CA LYS A 102 33.68 19.76 -10.00
C LYS A 102 32.93 21.07 -9.72
N LEU A 103 31.64 21.00 -9.39
CA LEU A 103 30.83 22.16 -9.03
C LEU A 103 31.38 22.87 -7.78
N GLN A 104 31.72 22.11 -6.73
CA GLN A 104 32.35 22.65 -5.52
C GLN A 104 33.73 23.30 -5.78
N LYS A 105 34.45 22.83 -6.80
CA LYS A 105 35.73 23.43 -7.25
C LYS A 105 35.52 24.62 -8.21
N GLY A 106 34.29 25.12 -8.36
CA GLY A 106 33.94 26.23 -9.25
C GLY A 106 33.99 25.90 -10.74
N LYS A 107 33.95 24.61 -11.11
CA LYS A 107 33.87 24.17 -12.51
C LYS A 107 32.43 23.78 -12.81
N THR A 108 31.91 24.17 -13.97
CA THR A 108 30.51 23.92 -14.38
C THR A 108 30.11 22.44 -14.48
N GLY A 109 31.02 21.49 -14.21
CA GLY A 109 30.68 20.06 -14.12
C GLY A 109 30.26 19.41 -15.44
N GLY A 110 30.28 20.15 -16.56
CA GLY A 110 29.70 19.75 -17.84
C GLY A 110 28.25 20.19 -18.04
N LEU A 111 27.70 21.01 -17.15
CA LEU A 111 26.40 21.65 -17.28
C LEU A 111 26.54 22.96 -18.07
N THR A 112 25.50 23.31 -18.82
CA THR A 112 25.39 24.64 -19.43
C THR A 112 25.17 25.70 -18.35
N GLU A 113 25.55 26.95 -18.61
CA GLU A 113 25.39 28.06 -17.65
C GLU A 113 23.92 28.24 -17.21
N ALA A 114 22.96 28.06 -18.12
CA ALA A 114 21.53 28.09 -17.78
C ALA A 114 21.12 26.94 -16.82
N GLN A 115 21.67 25.74 -17.03
CA GLN A 115 21.43 24.59 -16.14
C GLN A 115 22.13 24.77 -14.79
N TYR A 116 23.32 25.38 -14.79
CA TYR A 116 24.05 25.73 -13.58
C TYR A 116 23.27 26.76 -12.75
N ASN A 117 22.74 27.81 -13.38
CA ASN A 117 21.94 28.85 -12.70
C ASN A 117 20.55 28.35 -12.26
N SER A 118 20.04 27.27 -12.85
CA SER A 118 18.79 26.63 -12.39
C SER A 118 18.99 25.74 -11.17
N LEU A 119 20.24 25.51 -10.75
CA LEU A 119 20.57 24.64 -9.64
C LEU A 119 20.22 25.38 -8.34
N LEU A 120 19.47 24.74 -7.45
CA LEU A 120 18.99 25.37 -6.21
C LEU A 120 20.11 25.62 -5.18
N VAL A 121 21.32 25.15 -5.46
CA VAL A 121 22.47 25.24 -4.56
C VAL A 121 23.50 26.14 -5.21
N ASP A 122 23.81 27.26 -4.56
CA ASP A 122 24.84 28.20 -5.00
C ASP A 122 26.23 27.69 -4.58
N PHE A 123 26.90 26.95 -5.46
CA PHE A 123 28.23 26.39 -5.21
C PHE A 123 29.34 27.44 -5.09
N ASP A 124 29.10 28.65 -5.60
CA ASP A 124 30.02 29.80 -5.51
C ASP A 124 29.83 30.60 -4.22
N SER A 125 28.74 30.36 -3.49
CA SER A 125 28.57 30.91 -2.15
C SER A 125 29.55 30.18 -1.24
N LYS A 126 30.72 30.79 -1.05
CA LYS A 126 31.74 30.30 -0.13
C LYS A 126 31.10 30.25 1.24
N VAL A 127 30.69 29.05 1.67
CA VAL A 127 30.28 28.78 3.05
C VAL A 127 31.47 29.21 3.88
N GLN A 128 31.36 30.39 4.48
CA GLN A 128 32.27 30.83 5.50
C GLN A 128 32.15 29.75 6.57
N ASP A 129 33.24 29.05 6.85
CA ASP A 129 33.36 27.94 7.80
C ASP A 129 32.90 28.38 9.20
N VAL A 130 31.60 28.53 9.41
CA VAL A 130 30.96 28.88 10.69
C VAL A 130 30.36 27.62 11.33
N TYR A 131 30.18 26.56 10.54
CA TYR A 131 29.96 25.23 11.08
C TYR A 131 31.32 24.56 11.22
N GLU A 132 32.04 24.91 12.28
CA GLU A 132 32.99 23.98 12.86
C GLU A 132 32.27 22.64 13.01
N SER A 133 32.89 21.60 12.47
CA SER A 133 32.49 20.22 12.67
C SER A 133 32.29 20.00 14.17
N ASP A 134 31.04 20.01 14.61
CA ASP A 134 30.62 19.54 15.93
C ASP A 134 30.89 18.03 15.93
N SER A 135 32.15 17.72 16.20
CA SER A 135 32.66 16.39 16.42
C SER A 135 31.93 15.88 17.65
N ASP A 136 30.99 14.98 17.40
CA ASP A 136 30.12 14.19 18.30
C ASP A 136 30.91 13.32 19.32
N ASP A 137 32.07 13.79 19.77
CA ASP A 137 32.99 13.17 20.75
C ASP A 137 33.19 14.09 21.98
N VAL A 138 32.32 15.09 22.14
CA VAL A 138 32.26 15.90 23.37
C VAL A 138 31.22 15.26 24.29
N ASP A 139 31.67 14.79 25.45
CA ASP A 139 30.85 14.16 26.48
C ASP A 139 29.72 15.10 26.96
N GLU A 140 28.52 14.91 26.39
CA GLU A 140 27.32 15.69 26.70
C GLU A 140 26.88 15.57 28.17
N SER A 141 27.45 14.66 28.96
CA SER A 141 27.15 14.55 30.40
C SER A 141 27.70 15.69 31.26
N VAL A 142 28.53 16.57 30.69
CA VAL A 142 29.10 17.74 31.39
C VAL A 142 28.26 19.02 31.18
N THR A 143 27.40 19.06 30.15
CA THR A 143 26.61 20.24 29.81
C THR A 143 25.31 20.29 30.62
N VAL A 144 25.26 21.15 31.63
CA VAL A 144 24.03 21.47 32.36
C VAL A 144 23.07 22.22 31.41
N PRO A 145 21.82 21.78 31.23
CA PRO A 145 20.86 22.47 30.38
C PRO A 145 20.69 23.92 30.83
N ARG A 146 21.03 24.86 29.94
CA ARG A 146 20.77 26.29 30.18
C ARG A 146 19.27 26.55 29.94
N PRO A 147 18.54 27.14 30.90
CA PRO A 147 17.14 27.47 30.69
C PRO A 147 16.98 28.46 29.52
N PRO A 148 15.88 28.37 28.76
CA PRO A 148 15.63 29.25 27.62
C PRO A 148 15.56 30.71 28.08
N PRO A 149 16.08 31.66 27.28
CA PRO A 149 16.03 33.09 27.61
C PRO A 149 14.57 33.56 27.64
N GLY A 150 14.01 33.66 28.86
CA GLY A 150 12.60 33.97 29.09
C GLY A 150 11.98 33.29 30.32
N ALA A 151 12.64 32.27 30.89
CA ALA A 151 12.15 31.52 32.06
C ALA A 151 12.33 32.25 33.42
N GLU A 152 12.83 33.48 33.44
CA GLU A 152 13.08 34.27 34.65
C GLU A 152 11.79 34.88 35.26
N GLY A 153 10.61 34.67 34.65
CA GLY A 153 9.35 35.31 35.04
C GLY A 153 8.13 34.39 35.23
N ASP A 154 8.21 33.10 34.89
CA ASP A 154 7.09 32.18 35.06
C ASP A 154 7.13 31.53 36.44
N SER A 155 6.39 32.09 37.39
CA SER A 155 6.25 31.50 38.71
C SER A 155 5.54 30.14 38.63
N LEU A 156 6.09 29.18 39.36
CA LEU A 156 5.56 27.82 39.46
C LEU A 156 4.37 27.84 40.42
N VAL A 157 3.17 27.50 39.94
CA VAL A 157 1.91 27.55 40.69
C VAL A 157 1.42 26.12 40.95
N GLU A 158 0.88 25.89 42.14
CA GLU A 158 0.20 24.64 42.50
C GLU A 158 -1.07 24.48 41.64
N HIS A 159 -1.10 23.45 40.80
CA HIS A 159 -2.25 23.11 39.96
C HIS A 159 -2.73 21.70 40.27
N GLU A 160 -4.02 21.56 40.57
CA GLU A 160 -4.68 20.28 40.73
C GLU A 160 -5.03 19.70 39.35
N ASP A 161 -4.42 18.56 39.02
CA ASP A 161 -4.72 17.81 37.80
C ASP A 161 -6.15 17.21 37.84
N GLU A 162 -6.67 16.77 36.70
CA GLU A 162 -7.99 16.10 36.57
C GLU A 162 -8.12 14.83 37.42
N PHE A 163 -6.99 14.31 37.89
CA PHE A 163 -6.89 13.17 38.80
C PHE A 163 -6.67 13.57 40.27
N GLU A 164 -6.99 14.82 40.64
CA GLU A 164 -6.85 15.39 42.00
C GLU A 164 -5.40 15.36 42.54
N ARG A 165 -4.42 15.29 41.65
CA ARG A 165 -3.00 15.32 42.01
C ARG A 165 -2.49 16.75 41.91
N THR A 166 -1.99 17.28 43.02
CA THR A 166 -1.32 18.59 43.04
C THR A 166 0.03 18.48 42.34
N ARG A 167 0.20 19.21 41.24
CA ARG A 167 1.47 19.33 40.52
C ARG A 167 1.85 20.79 40.36
N MET A 168 3.14 21.05 40.48
CA MET A 168 3.72 22.37 40.28
C MET A 168 3.94 22.60 38.78
N ILE A 169 3.22 23.55 38.19
CA ILE A 169 3.26 23.84 36.74
C ILE A 169 3.54 25.34 36.54
N PRO A 170 4.30 25.75 35.50
CA PRO A 170 4.45 27.16 35.16
C PRO A 170 3.10 27.86 34.97
N ARG A 171 2.97 29.12 35.40
CA ARG A 171 1.72 29.89 35.27
C ARG A 171 1.24 29.99 33.80
N SER A 172 2.17 29.99 32.85
CA SER A 172 1.93 29.96 31.41
C SER A 172 1.45 28.61 30.85
N GLU A 173 1.45 27.55 31.65
CA GLU A 173 0.98 26.21 31.30
C GLU A 173 -0.36 25.84 31.98
N LEU A 174 -0.83 26.67 32.93
CA LEU A 174 -2.15 26.53 33.55
C LEU A 174 -3.26 26.55 32.47
N PRO A 175 -4.33 25.76 32.58
CA PRO A 175 -5.47 25.89 31.68
C PRO A 175 -6.09 27.30 31.78
N SER A 176 -6.67 27.78 30.66
CA SER A 176 -7.20 29.15 30.58
C SER A 176 -8.23 29.47 31.66
N THR A 177 -8.97 28.45 32.14
CA THR A 177 -10.00 28.54 33.18
C THR A 177 -9.42 28.81 34.57
N SER A 178 -8.23 28.29 34.87
CA SER A 178 -7.55 28.52 36.16
C SER A 178 -6.66 29.76 36.14
N ARG A 179 -6.21 30.21 34.96
CA ARG A 179 -5.52 31.52 34.82
C ARG A 179 -6.43 32.70 35.16
N SER A 180 -7.72 32.61 34.82
CA SER A 180 -8.69 33.68 35.06
C SER A 180 -9.29 33.69 36.47
N SER A 181 -9.17 32.61 37.23
CA SER A 181 -9.81 32.52 38.56
C SER A 181 -9.16 33.40 39.64
N GLY A 182 -8.02 34.03 39.34
CA GLY A 182 -7.27 34.89 40.27
C GLY A 182 -7.38 36.40 39.98
N LEU A 183 -8.12 36.82 38.96
CA LEU A 183 -8.39 38.23 38.70
C LEU A 183 -9.70 38.61 39.39
N ASN A 184 -9.58 39.22 40.57
CA ASN A 184 -10.60 39.92 41.35
C ASN A 184 -12.02 39.89 40.74
N ASP A 185 -12.84 38.99 41.27
CA ASP A 185 -14.28 38.84 41.02
C ASP A 185 -15.10 40.11 41.31
N THR A 186 -14.45 41.18 41.77
CA THR A 186 -14.99 42.49 42.12
C THR A 186 -14.94 43.51 40.98
N GLU A 187 -14.26 43.23 39.86
CA GLU A 187 -14.07 44.19 38.75
C GLU A 187 -14.87 43.86 37.47
N ASP A 188 -15.67 42.78 37.46
CA ASP A 188 -16.48 42.42 36.29
C ASP A 188 -17.91 43.02 36.36
N PRO A 189 -18.23 44.04 35.53
CA PRO A 189 -19.54 44.68 35.57
C PRO A 189 -20.65 43.75 35.05
N LEU A 190 -21.81 43.80 35.72
CA LEU A 190 -23.04 43.19 35.19
C LEU A 190 -23.51 43.97 33.96
N VAL A 191 -23.69 43.27 32.84
CA VAL A 191 -24.15 43.84 31.57
C VAL A 191 -25.48 43.19 31.20
N GLU A 192 -26.42 44.02 30.74
CA GLU A 192 -27.67 43.58 30.14
C GLU A 192 -27.42 43.18 28.68
N TYR A 193 -27.75 41.95 28.32
CA TYR A 193 -27.67 41.45 26.95
C TYR A 193 -28.98 40.79 26.53
N GLU A 194 -29.25 40.77 25.22
CA GLU A 194 -30.38 40.09 24.63
C GLU A 194 -29.97 38.64 24.30
N ASP A 195 -30.63 37.68 24.93
CA ASP A 195 -30.46 36.24 24.66
C ASP A 195 -31.01 35.88 23.26
N GLU A 196 -30.66 34.72 22.71
CA GLU A 196 -31.05 34.24 21.37
C GLU A 196 -32.58 34.17 21.17
N PHE A 197 -33.33 34.17 22.28
CA PHE A 197 -34.79 34.18 22.34
C PHE A 197 -35.41 35.58 22.47
N GLY A 198 -34.62 36.65 22.32
CA GLY A 198 -35.07 38.05 22.39
C GLY A 198 -35.42 38.51 23.81
N ARG A 199 -34.87 37.86 24.84
CA ARG A 199 -35.13 38.18 26.25
C ARG A 199 -33.93 38.89 26.86
N MET A 200 -34.17 39.98 27.57
CA MET A 200 -33.12 40.69 28.30
C MET A 200 -32.68 39.85 29.51
N ARG A 201 -31.38 39.51 29.57
CA ARG A 201 -30.76 38.83 30.72
C ARG A 201 -29.61 39.69 31.24
N THR A 202 -29.42 39.67 32.56
CA THR A 202 -28.24 40.25 33.21
C THR A 202 -27.24 39.15 33.53
N ALA A 203 -26.01 39.29 33.05
CA ALA A 203 -24.90 38.42 33.40
C ALA A 203 -23.61 39.24 33.52
N ARG A 204 -22.57 38.66 34.10
CA ARG A 204 -21.24 39.29 34.13
C ARG A 204 -20.70 39.43 32.71
N ARG A 205 -19.95 40.50 32.41
CA ARG A 205 -19.48 40.76 31.05
C ARG A 205 -18.62 39.61 30.49
N SER A 206 -17.91 38.87 31.35
CA SER A 206 -17.14 37.69 30.96
C SER A 206 -17.99 36.46 30.59
N GLU A 207 -19.21 36.35 31.13
CA GLU A 207 -20.12 35.22 30.91
C GLU A 207 -21.04 35.44 29.70
N VAL A 208 -21.17 36.68 29.23
CA VAL A 208 -21.95 37.01 28.03
C VAL A 208 -21.20 36.52 26.78
N PRO A 209 -21.83 35.71 25.89
CA PRO A 209 -21.23 35.32 24.62
C PRO A 209 -20.79 36.54 23.80
N ARG A 210 -19.59 36.49 23.22
CA ARG A 210 -18.95 37.62 22.54
C ARG A 210 -19.82 38.29 21.47
N ASP A 211 -20.65 37.51 20.80
CA ASP A 211 -21.55 37.98 19.74
C ASP A 211 -22.76 38.74 20.29
N LEU A 212 -23.14 38.48 21.53
CA LEU A 212 -24.26 39.12 22.24
C LEU A 212 -23.82 40.30 23.11
N LEU A 213 -22.50 40.57 23.21
CA LEU A 213 -22.03 41.77 23.91
C LEU A 213 -22.52 43.03 23.19
N PRO A 214 -22.95 44.07 23.93
CA PRO A 214 -23.29 45.35 23.34
C PRO A 214 -22.05 45.92 22.63
N LYS A 215 -22.14 46.04 21.31
CA LYS A 215 -21.11 46.68 20.50
C LYS A 215 -21.12 48.17 20.85
N PRO A 216 -19.95 48.80 21.10
CA PRO A 216 -19.90 50.24 21.31
C PRO A 216 -20.52 50.90 20.08
N LYS A 217 -21.54 51.73 20.29
CA LYS A 217 -22.04 52.61 19.24
C LYS A 217 -20.87 53.50 18.83
N PRO A 218 -20.60 53.69 17.53
CA PRO A 218 -19.63 54.69 17.12
C PRO A 218 -20.09 56.02 17.71
N GLU A 219 -19.30 56.56 18.63
CA GLU A 219 -19.52 57.92 19.11
C GLU A 219 -19.43 58.81 17.87
N GLU A 220 -20.51 59.52 17.55
CA GLU A 220 -20.49 60.60 16.59
C GLU A 220 -19.58 61.69 17.18
N ILE A 221 -18.31 61.64 16.83
CA ILE A 221 -17.34 62.68 17.13
C ILE A 221 -17.92 63.96 16.49
N PRO A 222 -18.12 65.05 17.23
CA PRO A 222 -18.57 66.31 16.65
C PRO A 222 -17.64 66.69 15.50
N ASP A 223 -18.22 67.03 14.35
CA ASP A 223 -17.50 67.55 13.17
C ASP A 223 -16.86 68.91 13.51
N ASP A 224 -15.81 68.92 14.34
CA ASP A 224 -14.92 70.05 14.46
C ASP A 224 -14.06 70.08 13.19
N ASP A 225 -14.49 70.90 12.22
CA ASP A 225 -13.90 71.14 10.89
C ASP A 225 -12.38 71.50 10.88
N SER A 226 -11.72 71.50 12.04
CA SER A 226 -10.33 71.94 12.22
C SER A 226 -9.33 70.83 12.53
N VAL A 227 -9.77 69.56 12.70
CA VAL A 227 -8.85 68.43 12.93
C VAL A 227 -9.05 67.35 11.87
N LEU A 228 -8.09 67.25 10.95
CA LEU A 228 -8.03 66.17 9.96
C LEU A 228 -7.69 64.85 10.65
N TYR A 229 -8.70 64.11 11.10
CA TYR A 229 -8.54 62.72 11.53
C TYR A 229 -8.35 61.83 10.30
N ASN A 230 -7.21 61.15 10.22
CA ASN A 230 -7.01 60.08 9.27
C ASN A 230 -8.06 58.99 9.57
N PRO A 231 -8.90 58.54 8.61
CA PRO A 231 -9.92 57.55 8.87
C PRO A 231 -9.30 56.27 9.44
N THR A 232 -9.45 56.08 10.75
CA THR A 232 -8.91 54.96 11.53
C THR A 232 -9.47 53.59 11.11
N HIS A 233 -10.46 53.57 10.20
CA HIS A 233 -11.06 52.37 9.63
C HIS A 233 -10.77 52.18 8.14
N HIS A 234 -10.02 53.08 7.50
CA HIS A 234 -9.59 52.91 6.11
C HIS A 234 -8.20 52.28 6.07
N PHE A 235 -8.13 50.98 6.34
CA PHE A 235 -6.95 50.21 5.97
C PHE A 235 -7.02 49.97 4.46
N PRO A 236 -5.99 50.32 3.67
CA PRO A 236 -5.92 49.95 2.26
C PRO A 236 -5.76 48.44 2.14
N VAL A 237 -6.88 47.72 2.19
CA VAL A 237 -6.93 46.30 1.89
C VAL A 237 -6.85 46.19 0.38
N TYR A 238 -5.75 45.61 -0.11
CA TYR A 238 -5.55 45.37 -1.52
C TYR A 238 -6.70 44.50 -2.06
N GLN A 239 -7.56 45.10 -2.89
CA GLN A 239 -8.55 44.40 -3.70
C GLN A 239 -7.89 44.18 -5.07
N PRO A 240 -7.52 42.94 -5.43
CA PRO A 240 -6.95 42.68 -6.74
C PRO A 240 -7.94 43.07 -7.84
N ASP A 241 -7.45 43.74 -8.89
CA ASP A 241 -8.26 44.08 -10.06
C ASP A 241 -8.90 42.81 -10.65
N PRO A 242 -10.15 42.89 -11.15
CA PRO A 242 -10.85 41.73 -11.71
C PRO A 242 -10.08 41.11 -12.88
N ASP A 243 -9.36 41.91 -13.65
CA ASP A 243 -8.49 41.45 -14.74
C ASP A 243 -7.30 40.63 -14.23
N ARG A 244 -6.77 40.98 -13.05
CA ARG A 244 -5.69 40.23 -12.40
C ARG A 244 -6.20 38.89 -11.89
N VAL A 245 -7.38 38.86 -11.31
CA VAL A 245 -8.04 37.62 -10.86
C VAL A 245 -8.29 36.70 -12.05
N ALA A 246 -8.83 37.24 -13.15
CA ALA A 246 -9.06 36.47 -14.38
C ALA A 246 -7.76 35.94 -15.00
N ALA A 247 -6.67 36.72 -14.95
CA ALA A 247 -5.35 36.27 -15.40
C ALA A 247 -4.81 35.12 -14.53
N ILE A 248 -4.93 35.22 -13.20
CA ILE A 248 -4.54 34.16 -12.26
C ILE A 248 -5.38 32.90 -12.50
N GLU A 249 -6.69 33.03 -12.69
CA GLU A 249 -7.58 31.91 -12.98
C GLU A 249 -7.24 31.24 -14.31
N LYS A 250 -6.88 32.02 -15.33
CA LYS A 250 -6.46 31.49 -16.63
C LYS A 250 -5.11 30.78 -16.54
N GLU A 251 -4.13 31.36 -15.87
CA GLU A 251 -2.84 30.69 -15.59
C GLU A 251 -3.04 29.42 -14.77
N LEU A 252 -3.92 29.42 -13.77
CA LEU A 252 -4.30 28.22 -13.02
C LEU A 252 -5.01 27.20 -13.91
N ALA A 253 -5.87 27.61 -14.83
CA ALA A 253 -6.55 26.71 -15.75
C ALA A 253 -5.58 26.10 -16.77
N GLU A 254 -4.57 26.85 -17.20
CA GLU A 254 -3.51 26.39 -18.10
C GLU A 254 -2.48 25.51 -17.36
N ALA A 255 -2.15 25.82 -16.10
CA ALA A 255 -1.27 25.01 -15.26
C ALA A 255 -1.95 23.73 -14.74
N ASN A 256 -3.25 23.80 -14.47
CA ASN A 256 -4.08 22.63 -14.16
C ASN A 256 -4.65 21.97 -15.42
N ALA A 257 -4.32 22.45 -16.62
CA ALA A 257 -4.56 21.68 -17.82
C ALA A 257 -3.77 20.37 -17.62
N PRO A 258 -4.47 19.23 -17.52
CA PRO A 258 -3.83 18.01 -17.06
C PRO A 258 -2.69 17.73 -18.03
N LEU A 259 -1.46 17.77 -17.52
CA LEU A 259 -0.30 17.24 -18.23
C LEU A 259 -0.74 15.89 -18.75
N ASN A 260 -0.76 15.73 -20.07
CA ASN A 260 -1.20 14.53 -20.77
C ASN A 260 -0.24 13.34 -20.54
N VAL A 261 0.48 13.37 -19.41
CA VAL A 261 1.42 12.38 -18.93
C VAL A 261 0.61 11.43 -18.06
N HIS A 262 -0.01 10.49 -18.75
CA HIS A 262 -0.75 9.43 -18.13
C HIS A 262 0.19 8.39 -17.49
N TYR A 263 -0.27 7.80 -16.39
CA TYR A 263 0.44 6.72 -15.73
C TYR A 263 0.59 5.50 -16.67
N ASP A 264 1.84 5.08 -16.87
CA ASP A 264 2.20 3.91 -17.65
C ASP A 264 2.65 2.79 -16.73
N ALA A 265 1.83 1.76 -16.61
CA ALA A 265 2.13 0.65 -15.73
C ALA A 265 3.24 -0.26 -16.24
N ALA A 266 3.69 -0.16 -17.50
CA ALA A 266 4.87 -0.88 -17.96
C ALA A 266 6.15 -0.40 -17.26
N ARG A 267 6.15 0.84 -16.74
CA ARG A 267 7.28 1.47 -16.05
C ARG A 267 7.24 1.30 -14.52
N GLU A 268 6.15 0.77 -13.99
CA GLU A 268 5.98 0.53 -12.55
C GLU A 268 6.58 -0.83 -12.14
N VAL A 269 7.39 -0.82 -11.09
CA VAL A 269 8.08 -2.01 -10.57
C VAL A 269 7.30 -2.66 -9.42
N ARG A 270 6.34 -1.95 -8.81
CA ARG A 270 5.49 -2.48 -7.75
C ARG A 270 4.50 -3.55 -8.25
N ALA A 271 4.17 -4.49 -7.36
CA ALA A 271 3.16 -5.50 -7.62
C ALA A 271 1.78 -4.87 -7.75
N LYS A 272 1.08 -5.21 -8.83
CA LYS A 272 -0.28 -4.73 -9.13
C LYS A 272 -1.30 -5.68 -8.50
N GLY A 273 -2.32 -5.14 -7.85
CA GLY A 273 -3.38 -5.93 -7.22
C GLY A 273 -4.31 -6.60 -8.23
N ALA A 274 -5.18 -7.50 -7.75
CA ALA A 274 -6.11 -8.29 -8.57
C ALA A 274 -7.16 -7.46 -9.35
N GLY A 275 -7.35 -6.19 -8.99
CA GLY A 275 -8.24 -5.24 -9.68
C GLY A 275 -7.50 -4.23 -10.57
N PHE A 276 -6.22 -4.47 -10.88
CA PHE A 276 -5.45 -3.55 -11.69
C PHE A 276 -5.89 -3.59 -13.16
N TYR A 277 -6.19 -2.42 -13.73
CA TYR A 277 -6.56 -2.22 -15.13
C TYR A 277 -5.68 -1.13 -15.75
N GLN A 278 -4.99 -1.43 -16.85
CA GLN A 278 -4.16 -0.47 -17.57
C GLN A 278 -4.97 0.20 -18.67
N PHE A 279 -5.06 1.53 -18.62
CA PHE A 279 -5.66 2.31 -19.70
C PHE A 279 -4.70 2.46 -20.88
N SER A 280 -5.28 2.64 -22.05
CA SER A 280 -4.55 3.04 -23.26
C SER A 280 -3.85 4.40 -23.08
N ALA A 281 -2.77 4.60 -23.82
CA ALA A 281 -2.07 5.89 -23.91
C ALA A 281 -2.86 6.89 -24.78
N ASP A 282 -3.64 6.41 -25.75
CA ASP A 282 -4.44 7.28 -26.63
C ASP A 282 -5.66 7.80 -25.87
N GLU A 283 -5.81 9.13 -25.82
CA GLU A 283 -6.84 9.80 -25.02
C GLU A 283 -8.27 9.34 -25.34
N GLU A 284 -8.60 9.18 -26.62
CA GLU A 284 -9.96 8.81 -27.02
C GLU A 284 -10.33 7.41 -26.55
N THR A 285 -9.40 6.46 -26.71
CA THR A 285 -9.61 5.07 -26.29
C THR A 285 -9.62 4.96 -24.78
N ARG A 286 -8.77 5.72 -24.08
CA ARG A 286 -8.78 5.84 -22.61
C ARG A 286 -10.11 6.40 -22.11
N ARG A 287 -10.64 7.45 -22.74
CA ARG A 287 -11.94 8.04 -22.37
C ARG A 287 -13.06 7.01 -22.50
N ARG A 288 -13.09 6.27 -23.61
CA ARG A 288 -14.06 5.17 -23.81
C ARG A 288 -13.94 4.09 -22.73
N GLN A 289 -12.71 3.65 -22.42
CA GLN A 289 -12.46 2.68 -21.35
C GLN A 289 -12.90 3.20 -19.97
N MET A 290 -12.69 4.49 -19.70
CA MET A 290 -13.15 5.14 -18.46
C MET A 290 -14.67 5.23 -18.38
N GLU A 291 -15.34 5.52 -19.50
CA GLU A 291 -16.80 5.55 -19.59
C GLU A 291 -17.41 4.17 -19.40
N GLU A 292 -16.83 3.14 -20.02
CA GLU A 292 -17.23 1.74 -19.84
C GLU A 292 -17.09 1.29 -18.37
N LEU A 293 -15.96 1.61 -17.72
CA LEU A 293 -15.77 1.31 -16.29
C LEU A 293 -16.75 2.07 -15.40
N LYS A 294 -17.13 3.30 -15.75
CA LYS A 294 -18.18 4.04 -15.03
C LYS A 294 -19.54 3.38 -15.22
N GLN A 295 -19.87 2.93 -16.43
CA GLN A 295 -21.13 2.24 -16.69
C GLN A 295 -21.24 0.93 -15.92
N THR A 296 -20.20 0.08 -15.96
CA THR A 296 -20.18 -1.17 -15.19
C THR A 296 -20.28 -0.89 -13.69
N ARG A 297 -19.61 0.14 -13.18
CA ARG A 297 -19.76 0.57 -11.79
C ARG A 297 -21.21 0.95 -11.47
N LEU A 298 -21.85 1.79 -12.29
CA LEU A 298 -23.23 2.21 -12.09
C LEU A 298 -24.20 1.02 -12.13
N GLU A 299 -23.98 0.05 -13.02
CA GLU A 299 -24.76 -1.18 -13.08
C GLU A 299 -24.59 -2.01 -11.81
N THR A 300 -23.36 -2.15 -11.30
CA THR A 300 -23.11 -2.88 -10.04
C THR A 300 -23.70 -2.17 -8.83
N GLU A 301 -23.60 -0.84 -8.75
CA GLU A 301 -24.20 -0.02 -7.69
C GLU A 301 -25.73 -0.12 -7.73
N ARG A 302 -26.33 -0.08 -8.93
CA ARG A 302 -27.78 -0.30 -9.10
C ARG A 302 -28.19 -1.70 -8.66
N ALA A 303 -27.47 -2.74 -9.11
CA ALA A 303 -27.76 -4.12 -8.73
C ALA A 303 -27.61 -4.35 -7.22
N ARG A 304 -26.61 -3.73 -6.57
CA ARG A 304 -26.42 -3.77 -5.11
C ARG A 304 -27.54 -3.04 -4.37
N ARG A 305 -27.93 -1.87 -4.84
CA ARG A 305 -29.06 -1.11 -4.28
C ARG A 305 -30.38 -1.87 -4.39
N GLU A 306 -30.63 -2.51 -5.53
CA GLU A 306 -31.80 -3.37 -5.75
C GLU A 306 -31.76 -4.59 -4.80
N ALA A 307 -30.61 -5.24 -4.68
CA ALA A 307 -30.36 -6.33 -3.74
C ALA A 307 -30.45 -5.90 -2.27
N GLY A 308 -30.39 -4.59 -1.97
CA GLY A 308 -30.42 -4.04 -0.62
C GLY A 308 -29.09 -4.15 0.14
N ALA A 309 -27.97 -4.30 -0.58
CA ALA A 309 -26.64 -4.21 0.04
C ALA A 309 -26.31 -2.75 0.34
N VAL A 310 -25.84 -2.46 1.55
CA VAL A 310 -25.37 -1.13 1.95
C VAL A 310 -23.91 -1.00 1.51
N ASP A 311 -23.63 -0.06 0.60
CA ASP A 311 -22.26 0.27 0.23
C ASP A 311 -21.64 1.16 1.32
N LEU A 312 -21.04 0.54 2.34
CA LEU A 312 -20.29 1.25 3.38
C LEU A 312 -19.05 1.89 2.77
N LYS A 313 -18.81 3.16 3.09
CA LYS A 313 -17.58 3.82 2.63
C LYS A 313 -16.39 3.26 3.40
N PRO A 314 -15.21 3.11 2.77
CA PRO A 314 -13.99 2.71 3.48
C PRO A 314 -13.72 3.67 4.65
N GLY A 315 -13.86 3.18 5.88
CA GLY A 315 -13.72 3.96 7.13
C GLY A 315 -15.00 4.07 7.96
N GLU A 316 -16.17 3.75 7.42
CA GLU A 316 -17.38 3.56 8.22
C GLU A 316 -17.35 2.16 8.82
N THR A 317 -16.97 2.06 10.09
CA THR A 317 -17.12 0.83 10.87
C THR A 317 -18.60 0.47 10.93
N GLU A 318 -18.97 -0.68 10.37
CA GLU A 318 -20.24 -1.33 10.64
C GLU A 318 -20.25 -1.73 12.12
N GLY A 319 -20.62 -0.79 12.98
CA GLY A 319 -20.56 -0.92 14.41
C GLY A 319 -21.76 -0.22 15.02
N LEU A 320 -22.72 -1.04 15.47
CA LEU A 320 -23.70 -0.76 16.53
C LEU A 320 -24.25 0.68 16.57
N ARG A 321 -25.28 0.94 15.76
CA ARG A 321 -26.20 2.04 16.00
C ARG A 321 -27.45 1.45 16.63
N ASP A 322 -27.40 1.25 17.95
CA ASP A 322 -28.61 1.19 18.76
C ASP A 322 -29.17 2.61 18.91
N GLU A 323 -30.47 2.66 19.18
CA GLU A 323 -31.31 3.82 19.49
C GLU A 323 -31.98 4.54 18.30
N GLU A 324 -33.21 4.04 18.04
CA GLU A 324 -34.44 4.80 17.76
C GLU A 324 -34.59 5.52 16.41
N GLY A 325 -35.20 4.81 15.45
CA GLY A 325 -35.71 5.41 14.22
C GLY A 325 -36.38 4.40 13.30
N GLU A 326 -37.66 4.14 13.55
CA GLU A 326 -38.68 3.63 12.62
C GLU A 326 -38.34 2.39 11.76
N GLY A 327 -38.88 1.25 12.19
CA GLY A 327 -38.92 0.04 11.39
C GLY A 327 -39.82 0.18 10.15
N GLU A 328 -39.22 0.46 9.00
CA GLU A 328 -39.78 0.10 7.70
C GLU A 328 -38.79 -0.73 6.90
N GLY A 329 -39.26 -1.90 6.44
CA GLY A 329 -38.69 -2.51 5.24
C GLY A 329 -37.66 -3.63 5.41
N LEU A 330 -37.80 -4.52 6.40
CA LEU A 330 -37.28 -5.88 6.25
C LEU A 330 -37.95 -6.52 5.02
N LYS A 331 -37.26 -6.48 3.88
CA LYS A 331 -37.65 -7.11 2.62
C LYS A 331 -37.95 -8.59 2.91
N ARG A 332 -39.23 -8.94 2.98
CA ARG A 332 -39.67 -10.33 3.16
C ARG A 332 -39.06 -11.15 2.03
N SER A 333 -38.24 -12.14 2.35
CA SER A 333 -37.58 -13.00 1.36
C SER A 333 -38.61 -13.55 0.36
N ARG A 334 -38.22 -13.79 -0.90
CA ARG A 334 -39.12 -14.33 -1.95
C ARG A 334 -39.93 -15.55 -1.48
N ALA A 335 -39.36 -16.36 -0.58
CA ALA A 335 -40.03 -17.49 0.06
C ALA A 335 -41.19 -17.06 0.98
N MET A 336 -41.01 -16.00 1.76
CA MET A 336 -42.05 -15.42 2.63
C MET A 336 -43.14 -14.73 1.82
N GLU A 337 -42.80 -14.09 0.69
CA GLU A 337 -43.80 -13.51 -0.21
C GLU A 337 -44.64 -14.61 -0.89
N LYS A 338 -44.01 -15.71 -1.33
CA LYS A 338 -44.72 -16.89 -1.86
C LYS A 338 -45.64 -17.50 -0.80
N ARG A 339 -45.16 -17.67 0.44
CA ARG A 339 -45.96 -18.17 1.57
C ARG A 339 -47.12 -17.25 1.92
N LYS A 340 -46.94 -15.92 1.80
CA LYS A 340 -48.01 -14.94 2.02
C LYS A 340 -49.09 -15.04 0.93
N ARG A 341 -48.71 -15.14 -0.34
CA ARG A 341 -49.65 -15.33 -1.45
C ARG A 341 -50.44 -16.64 -1.31
N GLU A 342 -49.77 -17.72 -0.95
CA GLU A 342 -50.42 -19.02 -0.72
C GLU A 342 -51.40 -18.98 0.47
N LEU A 343 -51.07 -18.28 1.55
CA LEU A 343 -51.97 -18.05 2.68
C LEU A 343 -53.20 -17.21 2.30
N GLU A 344 -53.02 -16.17 1.48
CA GLU A 344 -54.11 -15.33 0.98
C GLU A 344 -55.02 -16.10 0.01
N GLU A 345 -54.47 -16.92 -0.88
CA GLU A 345 -55.25 -17.81 -1.75
C GLU A 345 -56.01 -18.86 -0.94
N ARG A 346 -55.37 -19.46 0.07
CA ARG A 346 -56.03 -20.40 0.99
C ARG A 346 -57.16 -19.72 1.76
N ARG A 347 -56.97 -18.48 2.22
CA ARG A 347 -58.00 -17.69 2.89
C ARG A 347 -59.16 -17.38 1.95
N ARG A 348 -58.88 -17.00 0.71
CA ARG A 348 -59.90 -16.76 -0.33
C ARG A 348 -60.69 -18.03 -0.65
N LEU A 349 -60.02 -19.18 -0.71
CA LEU A 349 -60.66 -20.48 -0.86
C LEU A 349 -61.54 -20.84 0.34
N LEU A 350 -61.09 -20.55 1.56
CA LEU A 350 -61.89 -20.73 2.77
C LEU A 350 -63.09 -19.81 2.81
N ASP A 351 -62.97 -18.55 2.38
CA ASP A 351 -64.09 -17.61 2.31
C ASP A 351 -65.08 -17.98 1.19
N ALA A 352 -64.60 -18.50 0.06
CA ALA A 352 -65.46 -19.07 -0.98
C ALA A 352 -66.19 -20.33 -0.48
N LYS A 353 -65.51 -21.20 0.26
CA LYS A 353 -66.13 -22.37 0.92
C LYS A 353 -67.13 -21.93 1.98
N ARG A 354 -66.82 -20.92 2.81
CA ARG A 354 -67.76 -20.36 3.80
C ARG A 354 -68.97 -19.74 3.15
N ARG A 355 -68.82 -19.06 2.01
CA ARG A 355 -69.96 -18.57 1.21
C ARG A 355 -70.80 -19.72 0.65
N LYS A 356 -70.18 -20.81 0.20
CA LYS A 356 -70.87 -22.02 -0.29
C LYS A 356 -71.58 -22.80 0.83
N VAL A 357 -70.97 -22.87 2.02
CA VAL A 357 -71.55 -23.53 3.21
C VAL A 357 -72.65 -22.67 3.83
N LYS A 358 -72.53 -21.33 3.80
CA LYS A 358 -73.61 -20.42 4.19
C LYS A 358 -74.77 -20.39 3.18
N SER A 359 -74.58 -20.94 1.98
CA SER A 359 -75.63 -21.15 0.98
C SER A 359 -76.11 -22.62 0.91
N GLY A 360 -75.81 -23.45 1.90
CA GLY A 360 -76.29 -24.84 2.01
C GLY A 360 -77.22 -25.01 3.21
N PRO A 361 -78.34 -25.74 3.10
CA PRO A 361 -79.35 -25.82 4.15
C PRO A 361 -78.86 -26.60 5.38
N ALA A 362 -79.31 -26.12 6.54
CA ALA A 362 -78.98 -26.59 7.87
C ALA A 362 -79.60 -27.97 8.20
N VAL A 363 -78.76 -28.92 8.61
CA VAL A 363 -78.99 -30.05 9.53
C VAL A 363 -77.56 -30.46 9.96
N GLY A 364 -77.11 -30.51 11.20
CA GLY A 364 -77.69 -30.99 12.45
C GLY A 364 -76.70 -32.03 13.01
N ASP A 365 -76.31 -31.84 14.28
CA ASP A 365 -75.67 -32.81 15.21
C ASP A 365 -74.13 -32.98 15.26
N GLU A 366 -73.60 -32.36 16.34
CA GLU A 366 -72.43 -32.68 17.19
C GLU A 366 -72.57 -34.11 17.84
N PRO A 367 -71.55 -34.74 18.49
CA PRO A 367 -70.48 -34.08 19.27
C PRO A 367 -69.05 -34.67 19.26
N VAL A 368 -68.11 -33.74 19.50
CA VAL A 368 -67.00 -33.74 20.47
C VAL A 368 -66.13 -35.00 20.69
N MET A 369 -64.86 -34.87 20.32
CA MET A 369 -63.72 -35.73 20.66
C MET A 369 -62.76 -35.03 21.65
N ALA A 370 -62.28 -35.78 22.64
CA ALA A 370 -61.06 -35.56 23.43
C ALA A 370 -60.71 -36.92 24.07
N SER A 371 -59.48 -37.40 24.26
CA SER A 371 -58.13 -36.88 24.10
C SER A 371 -57.14 -37.99 24.50
N MET A 372 -56.04 -38.14 23.75
CA MET A 372 -54.67 -38.36 24.27
C MET A 372 -54.35 -39.74 24.94
N PRO A 373 -53.07 -40.08 25.28
CA PRO A 373 -52.25 -41.01 24.49
C PRO A 373 -51.58 -42.12 25.35
N SER A 374 -50.80 -43.03 24.74
CA SER A 374 -49.82 -43.89 25.43
C SER A 374 -48.75 -44.32 24.41
N GLU A 375 -47.51 -43.84 24.53
CA GLU A 375 -46.41 -44.39 25.34
C GLU A 375 -45.91 -45.79 24.96
N SER A 376 -44.62 -45.78 24.62
CA SER A 376 -43.56 -46.70 25.09
C SER A 376 -43.17 -47.92 24.25
N SER A 377 -41.86 -47.94 23.98
CA SER A 377 -40.95 -49.10 23.96
C SER A 377 -41.19 -50.14 22.85
N THR A 378 -40.17 -50.60 22.11
CA THR A 378 -39.11 -51.46 22.65
C THR A 378 -38.02 -51.66 21.59
N GLN A 379 -36.78 -51.75 22.05
CA GLN A 379 -35.54 -52.09 21.34
C GLN A 379 -35.65 -53.52 20.74
N GLN A 380 -35.04 -53.90 19.61
CA GLN A 380 -33.61 -54.10 19.31
C GLN A 380 -33.52 -54.63 17.84
N PRO A 381 -32.42 -55.26 17.37
CA PRO A 381 -31.35 -54.65 16.60
C PRO A 381 -31.21 -55.26 15.18
N VAL A 382 -30.73 -54.50 14.20
CA VAL A 382 -30.29 -55.07 12.92
C VAL A 382 -29.06 -54.34 12.42
N ALA A 383 -27.99 -55.12 12.26
CA ALA A 383 -26.76 -54.71 11.62
C ALA A 383 -27.02 -54.37 10.14
N LEU A 384 -26.53 -53.21 9.72
CA LEU A 384 -26.30 -52.94 8.31
C LEU A 384 -25.06 -52.07 8.17
N ALA A 385 -24.05 -52.64 7.53
CA ALA A 385 -22.90 -51.92 7.01
C ALA A 385 -23.38 -50.80 6.09
N GLN A 386 -23.00 -49.57 6.40
CA GLN A 386 -23.04 -48.46 5.46
C GLN A 386 -21.64 -47.88 5.39
N ALA A 387 -21.01 -48.10 4.24
CA ALA A 387 -19.77 -47.48 3.84
C ALA A 387 -19.90 -45.96 3.99
N GLN A 388 -18.90 -45.36 4.62
CA GLN A 388 -18.72 -43.92 4.64
C GLN A 388 -18.52 -43.45 3.20
N ILE A 389 -19.52 -42.77 2.66
CA ILE A 389 -19.36 -42.02 1.42
C ILE A 389 -18.55 -40.79 1.81
N ASP A 390 -17.28 -40.77 1.39
CA ASP A 390 -16.36 -39.67 1.64
C ASP A 390 -16.85 -38.41 0.90
N PRO A 391 -17.23 -37.32 1.59
CA PRO A 391 -17.84 -36.15 0.96
C PRO A 391 -16.90 -35.40 0.01
N PHE A 392 -15.61 -35.71 0.03
CA PHE A 392 -14.60 -35.12 -0.85
C PHE A 392 -14.45 -35.83 -2.21
N ALA A 393 -14.94 -37.06 -2.35
CA ALA A 393 -14.84 -37.82 -3.61
C ALA A 393 -15.65 -37.19 -4.76
N ALA A 394 -16.75 -36.50 -4.44
CA ALA A 394 -17.56 -35.76 -5.41
C ALA A 394 -16.84 -34.51 -5.97
N LEU A 395 -15.89 -33.95 -5.21
CA LEU A 395 -15.12 -32.77 -5.62
C LEU A 395 -13.94 -33.14 -6.52
N GLU A 396 -13.35 -34.31 -6.32
CA GLU A 396 -12.22 -34.80 -7.14
C GLU A 396 -12.65 -35.16 -8.57
N ALA A 397 -13.87 -35.69 -8.74
CA ALA A 397 -14.47 -35.97 -10.05
C ALA A 397 -14.82 -34.70 -10.85
N GLN A 398 -14.96 -33.55 -10.19
CA GLN A 398 -15.27 -32.28 -10.84
C GLN A 398 -14.02 -31.59 -11.41
N VAL A 399 -12.82 -31.90 -10.87
CA VAL A 399 -11.54 -31.35 -11.32
C VAL A 399 -11.02 -32.07 -12.58
N SER A 400 -11.45 -33.30 -12.85
CA SER A 400 -10.98 -34.09 -14.01
C SER A 400 -11.77 -33.91 -15.31
N SER A 401 -12.76 -33.01 -15.36
CA SER A 401 -13.54 -32.74 -16.58
C SER A 401 -12.96 -31.57 -17.39
N THR A 402 -11.79 -31.78 -18.01
CA THR A 402 -11.31 -30.90 -19.09
C THR A 402 -12.14 -31.14 -20.35
N GLN A 403 -13.23 -30.38 -20.49
CA GLN A 403 -13.91 -30.21 -21.78
C GLN A 403 -12.97 -29.48 -22.76
N PRO A 404 -12.92 -29.87 -24.05
CA PRO A 404 -12.14 -29.15 -25.05
C PRO A 404 -12.70 -27.74 -25.23
N ARG A 405 -11.83 -26.73 -25.12
CA ARG A 405 -12.21 -25.32 -25.32
C ARG A 405 -12.70 -25.10 -26.76
N PRO A 406 -13.68 -24.22 -26.99
CA PRO A 406 -14.03 -23.81 -28.34
C PRO A 406 -12.81 -23.14 -28.97
N VAL A 407 -12.35 -23.68 -30.11
CA VAL A 407 -11.25 -23.12 -30.87
C VAL A 407 -11.62 -21.70 -31.28
N SER A 408 -10.80 -20.74 -30.84
CA SER A 408 -10.96 -19.33 -31.17
C SER A 408 -10.51 -19.13 -32.61
N ALA A 409 -11.16 -18.21 -33.34
CA ALA A 409 -10.73 -17.81 -34.69
C ALA A 409 -9.25 -17.37 -34.75
N ALA A 410 -8.67 -16.98 -33.61
CA ALA A 410 -7.25 -16.66 -33.48
C ALA A 410 -6.34 -17.90 -33.56
N ASP A 411 -6.79 -19.05 -33.04
CA ASP A 411 -6.02 -20.30 -33.09
C ASP A 411 -6.02 -20.89 -34.51
N ASP A 412 -7.14 -20.76 -35.23
CA ASP A 412 -7.23 -21.13 -36.65
C ASP A 412 -6.34 -20.24 -37.54
N PHE A 413 -6.26 -18.94 -37.24
CA PHE A 413 -5.38 -18.01 -37.94
C PHE A 413 -3.90 -18.34 -37.69
N LEU A 414 -3.51 -18.67 -36.46
CA LEU A 414 -2.14 -19.09 -36.13
C LEU A 414 -1.79 -20.42 -36.81
N ALA A 415 -2.72 -21.36 -36.88
CA ALA A 415 -2.53 -22.62 -37.60
C ALA A 415 -2.47 -22.43 -39.13
N GLN A 416 -3.13 -21.40 -39.68
CA GLN A 416 -2.98 -21.01 -41.08
C GLN A 416 -1.61 -20.37 -41.34
N LEU A 417 -1.18 -19.46 -40.47
CA LEU A 417 0.12 -18.80 -40.57
C LEU A 417 1.28 -19.81 -40.48
N GLU A 418 1.16 -20.81 -39.60
CA GLU A 418 2.15 -21.89 -39.49
C GLU A 418 2.25 -22.71 -40.80
N ARG A 419 1.11 -23.00 -41.43
CA ARG A 419 1.08 -23.71 -42.72
C ARG A 419 1.66 -22.87 -43.85
N ASP A 420 1.41 -21.57 -43.88
CA ASP A 420 1.97 -20.66 -44.89
C ASP A 420 3.48 -20.47 -44.72
N VAL A 421 3.96 -20.38 -43.48
CA VAL A 421 5.39 -20.25 -43.16
C VAL A 421 6.15 -21.55 -43.45
N LEU A 422 5.54 -22.71 -43.22
CA LEU A 422 6.15 -24.01 -43.53
C LEU A 422 6.00 -24.41 -44.99
N GLY A 423 4.92 -23.99 -45.66
CA GLY A 423 4.64 -24.24 -47.07
C GLY A 423 5.40 -23.32 -48.04
N GLY A 424 5.87 -22.15 -47.58
CA GLY A 424 6.62 -21.18 -48.37
C GLY A 424 8.09 -21.52 -48.64
N LYS A 425 8.52 -22.76 -48.41
CA LYS A 425 9.84 -23.28 -48.81
C LYS A 425 9.72 -24.26 -49.97
N THR A 426 9.49 -23.71 -51.16
CA THR A 426 9.97 -24.26 -52.44
C THR A 426 10.37 -23.14 -53.36
#